data_AF-A0A0S2JD27-F1
#
_entry.id   AF-A0A0S2JD27-F1
#
_cell.length_a   1.000
_cell.length_b   1.000
_cell.length_c   1.000
_cell.angle_alpha   90.00
_cell.angle_beta   90.00
_cell.angle_gamma   90.00
#
_symmetry.space_group_name_H-M   'P 1'
#
loop_
_entity.id
_entity.type
_entity.pdbx_description
1 polymer ?
#
loop_
_entity_poly.entity_id
_entity_poly.type
_entity_poly.pdbx_seq_one_letter_code
_entity_poly.pdbx_strand_id
1 'polypeptide(L)'
;MKRTHNPNKCKIHRSYTVIEVSEALGYHPKTVRNWIRAGLPVVNEKRPLLICGVDLKIYLKQKRKTYMHQCEVHEMYCFKCKHPKNPSIESLQFIAKPAGMAQMTGRCEECGCKTNKYVSWRDVNQIWLELGGKLPIAEKHLNLRGTALLNYPFNTVFDDEKK
;
A
#
# COMPACT_ATOMS: atom_id res chain seq x y z
N MET A 1 -4.18 20.58 -1.54
CA MET A 1 -4.94 20.04 -0.40
C MET A 1 -4.50 18.60 -0.13
N LYS A 2 -4.02 18.29 1.09
CA LYS A 2 -3.39 17.00 1.42
C LYS A 2 -4.43 15.87 1.43
N ARG A 3 -4.42 15.00 0.41
CA ARG A 3 -5.44 13.96 0.17
C ARG A 3 -5.37 12.79 1.15
N THR A 4 -4.18 12.49 1.70
CA THR A 4 -3.97 11.32 2.56
C THR A 4 -3.94 11.73 4.03
N HIS A 5 -4.93 11.26 4.78
CA HIS A 5 -4.97 11.39 6.24
C HIS A 5 -4.05 10.34 6.86
N ASN A 6 -3.04 10.76 7.64
CA ASN A 6 -2.16 9.82 8.34
C ASN A 6 -2.78 9.40 9.68
N PRO A 7 -3.25 8.14 9.84
CA PRO A 7 -3.91 7.71 11.07
C PRO A 7 -2.96 7.57 12.26
N ASN A 8 -1.64 7.54 12.04
CA ASN A 8 -0.65 7.34 13.11
C ASN A 8 -0.38 8.61 13.93
N LYS A 9 -0.84 9.77 13.44
CA LYS A 9 -0.77 11.02 14.21
C LYS A 9 -1.79 11.07 15.35
N CYS A 10 -2.87 10.30 15.26
CA CYS A 10 -3.88 10.18 16.31
C CYS A 10 -3.43 9.16 17.37
N LYS A 11 -3.44 9.56 18.64
CA LYS A 11 -3.18 8.68 19.77
C LYS A 11 -4.49 8.01 20.18
N ILE A 12 -4.48 6.70 20.35
CA ILE A 12 -5.69 5.90 20.56
C ILE A 12 -6.37 6.18 21.91
N HIS A 13 -5.61 6.34 22.98
CA HIS A 13 -6.14 6.56 24.34
C HIS A 13 -6.37 8.03 24.69
N ARG A 14 -6.35 8.94 23.71
CA ARG A 14 -6.59 10.36 23.92
C ARG A 14 -7.94 10.75 23.33
N SER A 15 -8.71 11.52 24.08
CA SER A 15 -9.88 12.23 23.58
C SER A 15 -9.45 13.57 22.99
N TYR A 16 -10.06 13.94 21.88
CA TYR A 16 -9.73 15.17 21.15
C TYR A 16 -10.96 16.03 20.95
N THR A 17 -10.78 17.34 21.04
CA THR A 17 -11.72 18.31 20.48
C THR A 17 -11.50 18.47 18.97
N VAL A 18 -12.47 19.08 18.28
CA VAL A 18 -12.36 19.38 16.84
C VAL A 18 -11.10 20.20 16.50
N ILE A 19 -10.71 21.12 17.39
CA ILE A 19 -9.54 21.99 17.22
C ILE A 19 -8.26 21.17 17.37
N GLU A 20 -8.16 20.34 18.41
CA GLU A 20 -6.99 19.48 18.62
C GLU A 20 -6.80 18.46 17.49
N VAL A 21 -7.88 17.90 16.94
CA VAL A 21 -7.78 17.02 15.75
C VAL A 21 -7.23 17.79 14.55
N SER A 22 -7.71 19.02 14.36
CA SER A 22 -7.26 19.92 13.30
C SER A 22 -5.76 20.19 13.40
N GLU A 23 -5.26 20.51 14.59
CA GLU A 23 -3.85 20.74 14.88
C GLU A 23 -3.00 19.48 14.71
N ALA A 24 -3.44 18.35 15.28
CA ALA A 24 -2.72 17.08 15.21
C ALA A 24 -2.54 16.59 13.77
N LEU A 25 -3.56 16.76 12.93
CA LEU A 25 -3.54 16.27 11.55
C LEU A 25 -3.10 17.32 10.52
N GLY A 26 -3.16 18.61 10.86
CA GLY A 26 -2.91 19.73 9.95
C GLY A 26 -4.04 19.95 8.94
N TYR A 27 -5.30 19.79 9.37
CA TYR A 27 -6.49 20.00 8.53
C TYR A 27 -7.36 21.11 9.08
N HIS A 28 -8.10 21.81 8.22
CA HIS A 28 -9.02 22.84 8.66
C HIS A 28 -10.14 22.26 9.56
N PRO A 29 -10.57 22.95 10.64
CA PRO A 29 -11.62 22.46 11.55
C PRO A 29 -12.94 22.09 10.83
N LYS A 30 -13.27 22.79 9.74
CA LYS A 30 -14.45 22.47 8.90
C LYS A 30 -14.38 21.06 8.30
N THR A 31 -13.20 20.57 7.93
CA THR A 31 -13.01 19.20 7.45
C THR A 31 -13.31 18.17 8.52
N VAL A 32 -12.87 18.42 9.76
CA VAL A 32 -13.17 17.55 10.91
C VAL A 32 -14.67 17.54 11.21
N ARG A 33 -15.34 18.70 11.18
CA ARG A 33 -16.81 18.78 11.31
C ARG A 33 -17.54 18.02 10.20
N ASN A 34 -17.02 18.04 8.97
CA ASN A 34 -17.59 17.25 7.87
C ASN A 34 -17.43 15.74 8.11
N TRP A 35 -16.36 15.29 8.77
CA TRP A 35 -16.22 13.88 9.16
C TRP A 35 -17.27 13.46 10.19
N ILE A 36 -17.55 14.33 11.17
CA ILE A 36 -18.63 14.11 12.15
C ILE A 36 -19.97 13.97 11.43
N ARG A 37 -20.28 14.85 10.48
CA ARG A 37 -21.49 14.75 9.65
C ARG A 37 -21.53 13.49 8.78
N ALA A 38 -20.37 12.99 8.35
CA ALA A 38 -20.22 11.78 7.56
C ALA A 38 -20.17 10.50 8.41
N GLY A 39 -20.45 10.56 9.72
CA GLY A 39 -20.56 9.40 10.59
C GLY A 39 -19.35 9.10 11.48
N LEU A 40 -18.44 10.06 11.72
CA LEU A 40 -17.43 9.91 12.76
C LEU A 40 -18.09 9.94 14.16
N PRO A 41 -17.91 8.90 15.00
CA PRO A 41 -18.46 8.88 16.35
C PRO A 41 -17.94 10.02 17.22
N VAL A 42 -18.84 10.62 17.99
CA VAL A 42 -18.54 11.70 18.94
C VAL A 42 -19.30 11.49 20.23
N VAL A 43 -18.66 11.83 21.34
CA VAL A 43 -19.32 11.96 22.64
C VAL A 43 -19.94 13.36 22.68
N ASN A 44 -21.27 13.42 22.57
CA ASN A 44 -22.05 14.67 22.48
C ASN A 44 -22.90 14.94 23.73
N GLU A 45 -22.61 14.28 24.85
CA GLU A 45 -23.36 14.44 26.10
C GLU A 45 -23.20 15.85 26.70
N LYS A 46 -22.00 16.42 26.60
CA LYS A 46 -21.68 17.77 27.07
C LYS A 46 -20.77 18.48 26.09
N ARG A 47 -20.76 19.81 26.12
CA ARG A 47 -19.80 20.63 25.37
C ARG A 47 -18.51 20.76 26.18
N PRO A 48 -17.32 20.74 25.55
CA PRO A 48 -17.08 20.59 24.11
C PRO A 48 -17.27 19.16 23.59
N LEU A 49 -17.54 19.02 22.28
CA LEU A 49 -17.59 17.72 21.60
C LEU A 49 -16.25 17.00 21.71
N LEU A 50 -16.29 15.75 22.16
CA LEU A 50 -15.10 14.91 22.23
C LEU A 50 -15.15 13.81 21.18
N ILE A 51 -14.03 13.62 20.51
CA ILE A 51 -13.76 12.55 19.55
C ILE A 51 -12.78 11.59 20.20
N CYS A 52 -13.16 10.32 20.34
CA CYS A 52 -12.25 9.29 20.83
C CYS A 52 -11.16 9.01 19.79
N GLY A 53 -9.90 8.97 20.23
CA GLY A 53 -8.76 8.73 19.35
C GLY A 53 -8.78 7.36 18.64
N VAL A 54 -9.36 6.34 19.29
CA VAL A 54 -9.63 5.02 18.68
C VAL A 54 -10.53 5.18 17.45
N ASP A 55 -11.71 5.78 17.63
CA ASP A 55 -12.73 5.94 16.59
C ASP A 55 -12.22 6.79 15.44
N LEU A 56 -11.51 7.88 15.76
CA LEU A 56 -10.86 8.72 14.76
C LEU A 56 -9.86 7.91 13.91
N LYS A 57 -9.02 7.10 14.54
CA LYS A 57 -8.04 6.27 13.84
C LYS A 57 -8.72 5.22 12.96
N ILE A 58 -9.80 4.60 13.42
CA ILE A 58 -10.60 3.63 12.66
C ILE A 58 -11.25 4.30 11.45
N TYR A 59 -11.92 5.43 11.65
CA TYR A 59 -12.55 6.22 10.59
C TYR A 59 -11.55 6.61 9.51
N LEU A 60 -10.37 7.13 9.89
CA LEU A 60 -9.33 7.50 8.92
C LEU A 60 -8.79 6.28 8.16
N LYS A 61 -8.67 5.11 8.80
CA LYS A 61 -8.26 3.87 8.13
C LYS A 61 -9.32 3.40 7.14
N GLN A 62 -10.59 3.39 7.52
CA GLN A 62 -11.71 3.01 6.64
C GLN A 62 -11.79 3.94 5.43
N LYS A 63 -11.73 5.25 5.67
CA LYS A 63 -11.71 6.25 4.61
C LYS A 63 -10.49 6.13 3.70
N ARG A 64 -9.33 5.70 4.22
CA ARG A 64 -8.17 5.40 3.37
C ARG A 64 -8.44 4.20 2.46
N LYS A 65 -9.07 3.14 2.98
CA LYS A 65 -9.42 1.95 2.18
C LYS A 65 -10.32 2.28 1.00
N THR A 66 -11.28 3.21 1.14
CA THR A 66 -12.16 3.61 0.03
C THR A 66 -11.44 4.32 -1.11
N TYR A 67 -10.28 4.95 -0.85
CA TYR A 67 -9.47 5.60 -1.88
C TYR A 67 -8.38 4.70 -2.46
N MET A 68 -8.08 3.58 -1.79
CA MET A 68 -7.11 2.62 -2.29
C MET A 68 -7.79 1.76 -3.35
N HIS A 69 -7.23 1.75 -4.56
CA HIS A 69 -7.68 0.81 -5.59
C HIS A 69 -7.27 -0.60 -5.18
N GLN A 70 -8.26 -1.49 -5.05
CA GLN A 70 -8.01 -2.91 -4.87
C GLN A 70 -7.44 -3.43 -6.19
N CYS A 71 -6.20 -3.89 -6.18
CA CYS A 71 -5.60 -4.61 -7.30
C CYS A 71 -5.46 -6.06 -6.84
N GLU A 72 -6.06 -6.99 -7.57
CA GLU A 72 -5.88 -8.42 -7.29
C GLU A 72 -4.44 -8.83 -7.43
N VAL A 73 -4.04 -9.99 -6.88
CA VAL A 73 -2.62 -10.39 -6.74
C VAL A 73 -1.87 -10.37 -8.09
N HIS A 74 -2.52 -10.75 -9.19
CA HIS A 74 -1.99 -10.71 -10.56
C HIS A 74 -2.08 -9.34 -11.26
N GLU A 75 -2.90 -8.42 -10.79
CA GLU A 75 -3.13 -7.12 -11.44
C GLU A 75 -2.13 -6.05 -11.01
N MET A 76 -1.92 -5.07 -11.90
CA MET A 76 -1.10 -3.89 -11.66
C MET A 76 -1.86 -2.60 -11.96
N TYR A 77 -1.67 -1.57 -11.14
CA TYR A 77 -2.32 -0.28 -11.37
C TYR A 77 -1.61 0.53 -12.48
N CYS A 78 -2.24 0.76 -13.65
CA CYS A 78 -1.70 1.67 -14.68
C CYS A 78 -2.03 3.12 -14.31
N PHE A 79 -1.00 3.98 -14.13
CA PHE A 79 -1.19 5.41 -13.83
C PHE A 79 -1.84 6.20 -14.98
N LYS A 80 -1.73 5.71 -16.22
CA LYS A 80 -2.38 6.30 -17.41
C LYS A 80 -3.86 5.91 -17.50
N CYS A 81 -4.19 4.62 -17.37
CA CYS A 81 -5.58 4.13 -17.36
C CYS A 81 -6.33 4.44 -16.05
N LYS A 82 -5.60 4.65 -14.95
CA LYS A 82 -6.12 4.89 -13.58
C LYS A 82 -6.99 3.74 -13.02
N HIS A 83 -6.77 2.52 -13.49
CA HIS A 83 -7.47 1.32 -13.05
C HIS A 83 -6.48 0.14 -12.94
N PRO A 84 -6.78 -0.88 -12.11
CA PRO A 84 -6.09 -2.16 -12.14
C PRO A 84 -6.20 -2.80 -13.52
N LYS A 85 -5.08 -3.28 -14.04
CA LYS A 85 -4.98 -3.94 -15.35
C LYS A 85 -3.95 -5.05 -15.31
N ASN A 86 -4.14 -6.03 -16.18
CA ASN A 86 -3.17 -7.10 -16.39
C ASN A 86 -1.93 -6.56 -17.14
N PRO A 87 -0.73 -6.91 -16.68
CA PRO A 87 0.49 -6.63 -17.44
C PRO A 87 0.61 -7.60 -18.62
N SER A 88 1.26 -7.15 -19.69
CA SER A 88 1.66 -8.02 -20.79
C SER A 88 2.72 -9.01 -20.31
N ILE A 89 2.47 -10.30 -20.53
CA ILE A 89 3.30 -11.44 -20.09
C ILE A 89 4.75 -11.30 -20.57
N GLU A 90 4.94 -10.89 -21.82
CA GLU A 90 6.28 -10.76 -22.44
C GLU A 90 7.15 -9.73 -21.73
N SER A 91 6.52 -8.70 -21.16
CA SER A 91 7.20 -7.59 -20.49
C SER A 91 7.35 -7.78 -18.98
N LEU A 92 6.78 -8.86 -18.44
CA LEU A 92 6.70 -9.11 -17.01
C LEU A 92 8.03 -9.61 -16.46
N GLN A 93 8.51 -8.95 -15.42
CA GLN A 93 9.74 -9.28 -14.72
C GLN A 93 9.50 -9.28 -13.21
N PHE A 94 9.98 -10.31 -12.53
CA PHE A 94 10.01 -10.39 -11.09
C PHE A 94 11.43 -10.12 -10.60
N ILE A 95 11.58 -9.08 -9.80
CA ILE A 95 12.84 -8.71 -9.18
C ILE A 95 12.76 -9.11 -7.70
N ALA A 96 13.59 -10.05 -7.26
CA ALA A 96 13.63 -10.46 -5.86
C ALA A 96 14.00 -9.26 -4.96
N LYS A 97 13.31 -9.14 -3.82
CA LYS A 97 13.56 -8.13 -2.79
C LYS A 97 13.81 -8.82 -1.45
N PRO A 98 14.62 -8.21 -0.57
CA PRO A 98 14.82 -8.74 0.78
C PRO A 98 13.48 -8.83 1.53
N ALA A 99 13.45 -9.70 2.55
CA ALA A 99 12.26 -10.03 3.35
C ALA A 99 11.17 -10.83 2.61
N GLY A 100 11.55 -11.66 1.62
CA GLY A 100 10.61 -12.56 0.95
C GLY A 100 9.60 -11.86 0.05
N MET A 101 9.90 -10.64 -0.40
CA MET A 101 9.08 -9.89 -1.34
C MET A 101 9.67 -10.00 -2.75
N ALA A 102 8.83 -9.83 -3.77
CA ALA A 102 9.23 -9.64 -5.15
C ALA A 102 8.63 -8.35 -5.67
N GLN A 103 9.41 -7.58 -6.43
CA GLN A 103 8.90 -6.47 -7.21
C GLN A 103 8.53 -6.99 -8.60
N MET A 104 7.23 -7.04 -8.88
CA MET A 104 6.65 -7.30 -10.18
C MET A 104 6.67 -6.00 -11.01
N THR A 105 7.37 -6.00 -12.13
CA THR A 105 7.47 -4.87 -13.06
C THR A 105 7.04 -5.34 -14.44
N GLY A 106 6.20 -4.56 -15.13
CA GLY A 106 5.72 -4.92 -16.46
C GLY A 106 5.24 -3.72 -17.24
N ARG A 107 4.70 -3.95 -18.43
CA ARG A 107 3.94 -2.96 -19.19
C ARG A 107 2.47 -3.35 -19.19
N CYS A 108 1.59 -2.37 -19.05
CA CYS A 108 0.15 -2.60 -19.22
C CYS A 108 -0.16 -2.95 -20.68
N GLU A 109 -1.05 -3.92 -20.88
CA GLU A 109 -1.49 -4.39 -22.20
C GLU A 109 -2.19 -3.31 -23.03
N GLU A 110 -3.02 -2.47 -22.40
CA GLU A 110 -3.75 -1.40 -23.10
C GLU A 110 -2.90 -0.13 -23.33
N CYS A 111 -2.23 0.33 -22.27
CA CYS A 111 -1.60 1.66 -22.26
C CYS A 111 -0.12 1.61 -22.69
N GLY A 112 0.52 0.44 -22.67
CA GLY A 112 1.96 0.24 -22.88
C GLY A 112 2.85 0.86 -21.80
N CYS A 113 2.28 1.56 -20.82
CA CYS A 113 3.04 2.22 -19.77
C CYS A 113 3.64 1.20 -18.80
N LYS A 114 4.82 1.53 -18.28
CA LYS A 114 5.48 0.77 -17.21
C LYS A 114 4.62 0.83 -15.94
N THR A 115 4.39 -0.32 -15.35
CA THR A 115 3.70 -0.50 -14.08
C THR A 115 4.60 -1.28 -13.13
N ASN A 116 4.41 -1.07 -11.83
CA ASN A 116 5.16 -1.76 -10.79
C ASN A 116 4.24 -2.13 -9.60
N LYS A 117 4.51 -3.27 -8.98
CA LYS A 117 3.79 -3.76 -7.81
C LYS A 117 4.72 -4.63 -6.95
N TYR A 118 4.54 -4.58 -5.64
CA TYR A 118 5.20 -5.52 -4.72
C TYR A 118 4.26 -6.68 -4.43
N VAL A 119 4.79 -7.89 -4.49
CA VAL A 119 4.09 -9.15 -4.22
C VAL A 119 4.95 -10.01 -3.30
N SER A 120 4.35 -10.99 -2.63
CA SER A 120 5.11 -11.99 -1.87
C SER A 120 5.86 -12.90 -2.85
N TRP A 121 7.08 -13.31 -2.50
CA TRP A 121 7.85 -14.28 -3.30
C TRP A 121 7.09 -15.61 -3.47
N ARG A 122 6.30 -16.01 -2.47
CA ARG A 122 5.50 -17.26 -2.51
C ARG A 122 4.40 -17.23 -3.56
N ASP A 123 3.86 -16.04 -3.83
CA ASP A 123 2.71 -15.85 -4.72
C ASP A 123 3.16 -15.70 -6.19
N VAL A 124 4.47 -15.53 -6.44
CA VAL A 124 5.04 -15.27 -7.77
C VAL A 124 4.69 -16.36 -8.77
N ASN A 125 4.78 -17.64 -8.37
CA ASN A 125 4.40 -18.77 -9.23
C ASN A 125 2.90 -18.78 -9.53
N GLN A 126 2.05 -18.48 -8.54
CA GLN A 126 0.61 -18.41 -8.74
C GLN A 126 0.24 -17.28 -9.70
N ILE A 127 0.82 -16.09 -9.52
CA ILE A 127 0.61 -14.94 -10.41
C ILE A 127 1.01 -15.28 -11.85
N TRP A 128 2.15 -15.94 -12.04
CA TRP A 128 2.63 -16.31 -13.36
C TRP A 128 1.67 -17.28 -14.08
N LEU A 129 1.14 -18.26 -13.36
CA LEU A 129 0.15 -19.20 -13.89
C LEU A 129 -1.18 -18.51 -14.22
N GLU A 130 -1.68 -17.63 -13.35
CA GLU A 130 -2.93 -16.88 -13.56
C GLU A 130 -2.84 -15.96 -14.79
N LEU A 131 -1.66 -15.38 -15.04
CA LEU A 131 -1.42 -14.56 -16.23
C LEU A 131 -1.20 -15.39 -17.51
N GLY A 132 -1.29 -16.72 -17.47
CA GLY A 132 -1.21 -17.58 -18.64
C GLY A 132 0.21 -18.00 -19.04
N GLY A 133 1.18 -17.87 -18.12
CA GLY A 133 2.54 -18.36 -18.31
C GLY A 133 2.59 -19.89 -18.42
N LYS A 134 3.01 -20.39 -19.58
CA LYS A 134 3.22 -21.83 -19.80
C LYS A 134 4.63 -22.17 -19.30
N LEU A 135 4.75 -22.88 -18.18
CA LEU A 135 6.00 -23.36 -17.50
C LEU A 135 6.47 -22.50 -16.30
N PRO A 136 7.20 -23.08 -15.31
CA PRO A 136 7.82 -22.31 -14.23
C PRO A 136 8.72 -21.21 -14.79
N ILE A 137 8.75 -20.08 -14.08
CA ILE A 137 9.34 -18.82 -14.52
C ILE A 137 10.77 -19.06 -15.02
N ALA A 138 11.00 -18.89 -16.32
CA ALA A 138 12.32 -19.02 -16.92
C ALA A 138 13.27 -17.95 -16.37
N GLU A 139 14.59 -18.24 -16.35
CA GLU A 139 15.64 -17.36 -15.81
C GLU A 139 15.55 -15.90 -16.31
N LYS A 140 15.10 -15.68 -17.55
CA LYS A 140 14.93 -14.36 -18.16
C LYS A 140 13.95 -13.43 -17.42
N HIS A 141 13.04 -13.99 -16.62
CA HIS A 141 12.02 -13.25 -15.88
C HIS A 141 12.35 -13.12 -14.38
N LEU A 142 13.39 -13.78 -13.90
CA LEU A 142 13.85 -13.75 -12.51
C LEU A 142 15.15 -12.94 -12.41
N ASN A 143 15.05 -11.70 -11.96
CA ASN A 143 16.22 -10.93 -11.57
C ASN A 143 16.49 -11.14 -10.08
N LEU A 144 17.35 -12.11 -9.76
CA LEU A 144 17.92 -12.26 -8.43
C LEU A 144 18.94 -11.13 -8.23
N ARG A 145 18.78 -10.33 -7.17
CA ARG A 145 19.83 -9.39 -6.80
C ARG A 145 20.94 -10.14 -6.08
N GLY A 146 22.13 -10.19 -6.69
CA GLY A 146 23.37 -10.61 -6.02
C GLY A 146 23.95 -9.54 -5.07
N THR A 147 23.31 -8.39 -4.88
CA THR A 147 23.84 -7.30 -4.06
C THR A 147 22.84 -6.76 -3.04
N ALA A 148 23.29 -6.74 -1.79
CA ALA A 148 22.62 -6.15 -0.65
C ALA A 148 22.36 -4.65 -0.88
N LEU A 149 21.21 -4.18 -0.40
CA LEU A 149 20.87 -2.76 -0.40
C LEU A 149 21.63 -2.06 0.75
N LEU A 150 22.42 -1.04 0.42
CA LEU A 150 23.21 -0.21 1.35
C LEU A 150 22.41 0.47 2.49
N ASN A 151 21.07 0.38 2.50
CA ASN A 151 20.19 1.03 3.48
C ASN A 151 19.45 0.04 4.41
N TYR A 152 19.85 -1.23 4.49
CA TYR A 152 19.27 -2.20 5.42
C TYR A 152 20.28 -2.51 6.54
N PRO A 153 20.02 -2.15 7.81
CA PRO A 153 20.99 -2.25 8.90
C PRO A 153 21.12 -3.65 9.50
N PHE A 154 20.73 -4.70 8.78
CA PHE A 154 20.96 -6.08 9.22
C PHE A 154 21.77 -6.80 8.16
N ASN A 155 23.08 -6.61 8.28
CA ASN A 155 24.08 -7.48 7.70
C ASN A 155 24.04 -8.79 8.50
N THR A 156 23.41 -9.83 7.95
CA THR A 156 23.88 -11.20 8.17
C THR A 156 23.85 -11.89 6.82
N VAL A 157 25.05 -11.98 6.29
CA VAL A 157 25.48 -12.83 5.20
C VAL A 157 25.07 -14.26 5.56
N PHE A 158 24.24 -14.88 4.72
CA PHE A 158 24.28 -16.32 4.56
C PHE A 158 25.11 -16.56 3.30
N ASP A 159 26.41 -16.70 3.52
CA ASP A 159 27.31 -17.34 2.57
C ASP A 159 26.87 -18.80 2.50
N ASP A 160 26.18 -19.19 1.43
CA ASP A 160 26.16 -20.59 1.04
C ASP A 160 27.32 -20.80 0.05
N GLU A 161 28.50 -21.00 0.64
CA GLU A 161 29.65 -21.61 -0.02
C GLU A 161 29.56 -23.14 0.10
N LYS A 162 29.86 -23.81 -1.03
CA LYS A 162 30.29 -25.23 -1.20
C LYS A 162 29.16 -26.27 -1.23
N LYS A 163 29.11 -27.16 -2.23
CA LYS A 163 30.22 -27.89 -2.89
C LYS A 163 29.81 -28.37 -4.27
#